data_AF-A0AAV5DNA7-F1
#
_entry.id   AF-A0AAV5DNA7-F1
#
_cell.length_a   1.000
_cell.length_b   1.000
_cell.length_c   1.000
_cell.angle_alpha   90.00
_cell.angle_beta   90.00
_cell.angle_gamma   90.00
#
_symmetry.space_group_name_H-M   'P 1'
#
loop_
_entity.id
_entity.type
_entity.pdbx_description
1 polymer ?
#
loop_
_entity_poly.entity_id
_entity_poly.type
_entity_poly.pdbx_seq_one_letter_code
_entity_poly.pdbx_strand_id
1 'polypeptide(L)'
;MGQMLRLVRSPVLWLVVEAGKPTPEAAAALRRTSVTHRYIGCGEKLNATDYRPHQMNAALDLVENHRLDGIVYFAQEEGVYSLQLFHQMRQIRRFGTWPVPVISHNTKDGVLLQGPLCKEGQVVGWHTSEDGTKLRRFHIAMSGFAFNSTMLWDPRLRSHLAWNSIRHPDTAKEGFEGTTFVEQLVEDESQMEGIPDDCSLIMNWHVPSGSGNLAYPKGWRVVTNLDVIIPLK
;
A
#
# COMPACT_ATOMS: atom_id res chain seq x y z
N MET A 1 -11.66 -8.54 -4.96
CA MET A 1 -11.62 -7.79 -3.68
C MET A 1 -12.82 -8.01 -2.75
N GLY A 2 -14.04 -7.59 -3.12
CA GLY A 2 -15.19 -7.55 -2.19
C GLY A 2 -15.51 -8.83 -1.42
N GLN A 3 -15.42 -10.01 -2.06
CA GLN A 3 -15.63 -11.30 -1.36
C GLN A 3 -14.61 -11.57 -0.26
N MET A 4 -13.35 -11.15 -0.43
CA MET A 4 -12.31 -11.31 0.57
C MET A 4 -12.55 -10.38 1.77
N LEU A 5 -12.91 -9.11 1.51
CA LEU A 5 -13.19 -8.14 2.58
C LEU A 5 -14.37 -8.55 3.48
N ARG A 6 -15.32 -9.36 2.98
CA ARG A 6 -16.41 -9.93 3.80
C ARG A 6 -15.91 -10.84 4.91
N LEU A 7 -14.76 -11.49 4.70
CA LEU A 7 -14.15 -12.39 5.67
C LEU A 7 -13.29 -11.63 6.70
N VAL A 8 -12.99 -10.36 6.45
CA VAL A 8 -12.23 -9.53 7.39
C VAL A 8 -13.14 -9.12 8.54
N ARG A 9 -12.66 -9.35 9.77
CA ARG A 9 -13.37 -8.95 10.99
C ARG A 9 -13.67 -7.45 10.98
N SER A 10 -14.90 -7.07 11.30
CA SER A 10 -15.31 -5.66 11.44
C SER A 10 -14.58 -4.94 12.59
N PRO A 11 -14.43 -3.61 12.54
CA PRO A 11 -14.89 -2.70 11.49
C PRO A 11 -13.94 -2.63 10.29
N VAL A 12 -14.48 -2.63 9.07
CA VAL A 12 -13.77 -2.35 7.81
C VAL A 12 -14.62 -1.40 7.00
N LEU A 13 -14.00 -0.33 6.49
CA LEU A 13 -14.63 0.59 5.54
C LEU A 13 -13.88 0.49 4.21
N TRP A 14 -14.58 0.07 3.17
CA TRP A 14 -14.01 0.00 1.83
C TRP A 14 -14.30 1.29 1.07
N LEU A 15 -13.27 2.09 0.80
CA LEU A 15 -13.37 3.27 -0.07
C LEU A 15 -13.11 2.84 -1.51
N VAL A 16 -14.15 2.90 -2.34
CA VAL A 16 -14.08 2.56 -3.77
C VAL A 16 -14.15 3.86 -4.55
N VAL A 17 -13.10 4.16 -5.32
CA VAL A 17 -12.99 5.39 -6.10
C VAL A 17 -12.95 5.04 -7.59
N GLU A 18 -14.03 5.35 -8.31
CA GLU A 18 -14.12 5.15 -9.75
C GLU A 18 -13.49 6.33 -10.50
N ALA A 19 -12.74 6.05 -11.57
CA ALA A 19 -12.35 7.11 -12.49
C ALA A 19 -13.61 7.63 -13.22
N GLY A 20 -13.85 8.93 -13.18
CA GLY A 20 -15.06 9.54 -13.70
C GLY A 20 -16.21 9.55 -12.69
N LYS A 21 -17.43 9.28 -13.16
CA LYS A 21 -18.66 9.35 -12.35
C LYS A 21 -19.06 7.96 -11.86
N PRO A 22 -19.54 7.82 -10.61
CA PRO A 22 -20.06 6.56 -10.11
C PRO A 22 -21.23 6.04 -10.97
N THR A 23 -21.14 4.78 -11.39
CA THR A 23 -22.20 4.09 -12.14
C THR A 23 -23.21 3.35 -11.25
N PRO A 24 -24.51 3.32 -11.60
CA PRO A 24 -25.52 2.53 -10.89
C PRO A 24 -25.20 1.03 -10.83
N GLU A 25 -24.59 0.49 -11.89
CA GLU A 25 -24.23 -0.92 -12.02
C GLU A 25 -23.16 -1.31 -11.00
N ALA A 26 -22.07 -0.53 -10.91
CA ALA A 26 -21.01 -0.74 -9.93
C ALA A 26 -21.53 -0.54 -8.50
N ALA A 27 -22.39 0.48 -8.27
CA ALA A 27 -23.02 0.67 -6.97
C ALA A 27 -23.88 -0.54 -6.55
N ALA A 28 -24.64 -1.12 -7.48
CA ALA A 28 -25.42 -2.33 -7.22
C ALA A 28 -24.53 -3.54 -6.92
N ALA A 29 -23.40 -3.69 -7.64
CA ALA A 29 -22.43 -4.74 -7.38
C ALA A 29 -21.79 -4.62 -5.98
N LEU A 30 -21.38 -3.41 -5.57
CA LEU A 30 -20.80 -3.14 -4.24
C LEU A 30 -21.80 -3.45 -3.12
N ARG A 31 -23.08 -3.06 -3.28
CA ARG A 31 -24.14 -3.38 -2.31
C ARG A 31 -24.31 -4.89 -2.08
N ARG A 32 -24.18 -5.70 -3.13
CA ARG A 32 -24.26 -7.17 -3.02
C ARG A 32 -23.11 -7.78 -2.22
N THR A 33 -22.00 -7.07 -2.06
CA THR A 33 -20.87 -7.56 -1.25
C THR A 33 -21.15 -7.53 0.24
N SER A 34 -22.17 -6.81 0.73
CA SER A 34 -22.45 -6.61 2.17
C SER A 34 -21.29 -6.00 2.99
N VAL A 35 -20.19 -5.57 2.35
CA VAL A 35 -19.09 -4.85 3.00
C VAL A 35 -19.49 -3.39 3.14
N THR A 36 -19.26 -2.81 4.32
CA THR A 36 -19.45 -1.36 4.52
C THR A 36 -18.52 -0.60 3.58
N HIS A 37 -19.07 0.21 2.70
CA HIS A 37 -18.31 0.93 1.68
C HIS A 37 -18.78 2.36 1.49
N ARG A 38 -17.86 3.19 0.98
CA ARG A 38 -18.20 4.46 0.32
C ARG A 38 -17.74 4.37 -1.12
N TYR A 39 -18.64 4.72 -2.02
CA TYR A 39 -18.41 4.67 -3.45
C TYR A 39 -18.48 6.09 -4.01
N ILE A 40 -17.36 6.57 -4.53
CA ILE A 40 -17.19 7.93 -5.03
C ILE A 40 -16.50 7.90 -6.40
N GLY A 41 -16.61 8.99 -7.15
CA GLY A 41 -15.92 9.16 -8.42
C GLY A 41 -14.84 10.23 -8.32
N CYS A 42 -13.81 10.13 -9.15
CA CYS A 42 -12.79 11.17 -9.29
C CYS A 42 -12.66 11.63 -10.75
N GLY A 43 -12.75 12.94 -10.96
CA GLY A 43 -12.37 13.59 -12.21
C GLY A 43 -13.29 13.34 -13.41
N GLU A 44 -14.16 14.30 -13.73
CA GLU A 44 -14.91 14.30 -15.01
C GLU A 44 -14.10 14.86 -16.20
N LYS A 45 -12.92 15.46 -15.95
CA LYS A 45 -12.19 16.30 -16.93
C LYS A 45 -10.65 16.15 -16.88
N LEU A 46 -10.14 15.01 -16.44
CA LEU A 46 -8.69 14.81 -16.39
C LEU A 46 -8.23 14.13 -17.68
N ASN A 47 -7.40 14.80 -18.49
CA ASN A 47 -6.64 14.13 -19.55
C ASN A 47 -5.45 13.37 -18.92
N ALA A 48 -5.73 12.53 -17.94
CA ALA A 48 -4.72 11.75 -17.24
C ALA A 48 -4.54 10.40 -17.94
N THR A 49 -3.30 10.03 -18.22
CA THR A 49 -2.92 8.69 -18.68
C THR A 49 -3.01 7.66 -17.55
N ASP A 50 -2.88 8.12 -16.29
CA ASP A 50 -3.03 7.31 -15.09
C ASP A 50 -3.92 8.03 -14.06
N TYR A 51 -5.05 7.43 -13.71
CA TYR A 51 -6.00 7.99 -12.75
C TYR A 51 -5.69 7.61 -11.30
N ARG A 52 -4.76 6.67 -11.05
CA ARG A 52 -4.51 6.14 -9.70
C ARG A 52 -4.14 7.21 -8.68
N PRO A 53 -3.24 8.17 -8.96
CA PRO A 53 -2.94 9.25 -8.02
C PRO A 53 -4.18 10.07 -7.65
N HIS A 54 -5.02 10.40 -8.63
CA HIS A 54 -6.27 11.14 -8.41
C HIS A 54 -7.30 10.33 -7.59
N GLN A 55 -7.42 9.03 -7.86
CA GLN A 55 -8.29 8.13 -7.09
C GLN A 55 -7.84 8.04 -5.63
N MET A 56 -6.54 7.87 -5.40
CA MET A 56 -5.95 7.85 -4.07
C MET A 56 -6.18 9.17 -3.34
N ASN A 57 -5.93 10.30 -4.00
CA ASN A 57 -6.11 11.63 -3.42
C ASN A 57 -7.57 11.92 -3.05
N ALA A 58 -8.53 11.52 -3.89
CA ALA A 58 -9.95 11.66 -3.57
C ALA A 58 -10.37 10.81 -2.35
N ALA A 59 -9.79 9.63 -2.17
CA ALA A 59 -9.99 8.83 -0.95
C ALA A 59 -9.36 9.49 0.28
N LEU A 60 -8.13 10.01 0.15
CA LEU A 60 -7.44 10.73 1.24
C LEU A 60 -8.21 11.99 1.65
N ASP A 61 -8.75 12.75 0.69
CA ASP A 61 -9.62 13.90 0.97
C ASP A 61 -10.83 13.47 1.80
N LEU A 62 -11.47 12.34 1.46
CA LEU A 62 -12.63 11.85 2.20
C LEU A 62 -12.25 11.49 3.65
N VAL A 63 -11.14 10.78 3.84
CA VAL A 63 -10.63 10.37 5.15
C VAL A 63 -10.25 11.59 5.99
N GLU A 64 -9.53 12.55 5.41
CA GLU A 64 -9.07 13.77 6.09
C GLU A 64 -10.23 14.70 6.45
N ASN A 65 -11.13 14.98 5.50
CA ASN A 65 -12.25 15.90 5.70
C ASN A 65 -13.24 15.40 6.75
N HIS A 66 -13.48 14.09 6.81
CA HIS A 66 -14.38 13.48 7.79
C HIS A 66 -13.67 12.97 9.04
N ARG A 67 -12.33 13.10 9.11
CA ARG A 67 -11.48 12.58 10.18
C ARG A 67 -11.82 11.13 10.54
N LEU A 68 -11.85 10.27 9.52
CA LEU A 68 -12.18 8.87 9.70
C LEU A 68 -11.03 8.16 10.43
N ASP A 69 -11.18 8.00 11.74
CA ASP A 69 -10.16 7.40 12.60
C ASP A 69 -9.99 5.89 12.33
N GLY A 70 -8.74 5.45 12.24
CA GLY A 70 -8.35 4.10 11.86
C GLY A 70 -7.10 4.00 11.01
N ILE A 71 -6.85 2.81 10.46
CA ILE A 71 -5.69 2.49 9.63
C ILE A 71 -6.05 2.57 8.15
N VAL A 72 -5.29 3.38 7.41
CA VAL A 72 -5.43 3.55 5.96
C VAL A 72 -4.51 2.56 5.24
N TYR A 73 -5.09 1.79 4.31
CA TYR A 73 -4.37 0.82 3.49
C TYR A 73 -4.75 0.95 2.02
N PHE A 74 -3.75 1.03 1.14
CA PHE A 74 -3.95 1.07 -0.32
C PHE A 74 -3.99 -0.34 -0.90
N ALA A 75 -5.20 -0.88 -1.02
CA ALA A 75 -5.44 -2.15 -1.67
C ALA A 75 -5.66 -1.95 -3.18
N GLN A 76 -4.76 -2.48 -3.99
CA GLN A 76 -4.88 -2.54 -5.45
C GLN A 76 -5.90 -3.60 -5.85
N GLU A 77 -6.53 -3.40 -7.00
CA GLU A 77 -7.64 -4.26 -7.46
C GLU A 77 -7.17 -5.68 -7.77
N GLU A 78 -6.00 -5.80 -8.39
CA GLU A 78 -5.39 -7.04 -8.86
C GLU A 78 -4.54 -7.73 -7.78
N GLY A 79 -4.34 -7.07 -6.63
CA GLY A 79 -3.54 -7.63 -5.55
C GLY A 79 -4.18 -8.87 -4.93
N VAL A 80 -3.33 -9.76 -4.43
CA VAL A 80 -3.76 -10.94 -3.66
C VAL A 80 -3.42 -10.70 -2.19
N TYR A 81 -4.41 -10.83 -1.31
CA TYR A 81 -4.28 -10.45 0.10
C TYR A 81 -4.65 -11.61 1.02
N SER A 82 -3.83 -11.84 2.03
CA SER A 82 -4.15 -12.76 3.12
C SER A 82 -5.11 -12.10 4.13
N LEU A 83 -5.93 -12.89 4.83
CA LEU A 83 -6.70 -12.37 5.97
C LEU A 83 -5.81 -11.96 7.15
N GLN A 84 -4.64 -12.59 7.27
CA GLN A 84 -3.65 -12.26 8.29
C GLN A 84 -3.16 -10.82 8.16
N LEU A 85 -3.01 -10.29 6.94
CA LEU A 85 -2.67 -8.89 6.71
C LEU A 85 -3.59 -7.94 7.49
N PHE A 86 -4.90 -8.12 7.34
CA PHE A 86 -5.90 -7.27 7.99
C PHE A 86 -5.97 -7.45 9.50
N HIS A 87 -5.52 -8.61 10.01
CA HIS A 87 -5.36 -8.80 11.45
C HIS A 87 -4.16 -8.03 11.98
N GLN A 88 -3.02 -8.12 11.28
CA GLN A 88 -1.76 -7.50 11.66
C GLN A 88 -1.82 -5.97 11.55
N MET A 89 -2.37 -5.42 10.45
CA MET A 89 -2.49 -3.96 10.26
C MET A 89 -3.28 -3.26 11.37
N ARG A 90 -4.16 -3.96 12.09
CA ARG A 90 -4.91 -3.38 13.22
C ARG A 90 -4.04 -3.04 14.43
N GLN A 91 -2.83 -3.59 14.50
CA GLN A 91 -1.88 -3.32 15.58
C GLN A 91 -0.99 -2.10 15.28
N ILE A 92 -1.11 -1.53 14.07
CA ILE A 92 -0.33 -0.36 13.65
C ILE A 92 -0.63 0.81 14.57
N ARG A 93 0.42 1.41 15.11
CA ARG A 93 0.33 2.61 15.96
C ARG A 93 0.45 3.87 15.12
N ARG A 94 1.44 3.88 14.21
CA ARG A 94 1.75 5.05 13.37
C ARG A 94 1.90 4.66 11.91
N PHE A 95 2.95 3.93 11.56
CA PHE A 95 3.26 3.56 10.19
C PHE A 95 3.82 2.14 10.19
N GLY A 96 3.11 1.21 9.56
CA GLY A 96 3.48 -0.20 9.47
C GLY A 96 3.91 -0.59 8.07
N THR A 97 4.95 -1.42 7.97
CA THR A 97 5.46 -1.92 6.68
C THR A 97 5.86 -3.38 6.73
N TRP A 98 5.78 -4.06 5.59
CA TRP A 98 6.09 -5.47 5.42
C TRP A 98 6.56 -5.78 3.99
N PRO A 99 7.21 -6.94 3.75
CA PRO A 99 7.67 -7.30 2.42
C PRO A 99 6.53 -7.66 1.47
N VAL A 100 6.66 -7.19 0.22
CA VAL A 100 5.70 -7.44 -0.87
C VAL A 100 6.45 -8.02 -2.06
N PRO A 101 6.07 -9.22 -2.51
CA PRO A 101 6.52 -9.74 -3.78
C PRO A 101 5.70 -9.13 -4.92
N VAL A 102 6.41 -8.76 -5.97
CA VAL A 102 5.91 -8.16 -7.20
C VAL A 102 6.15 -9.16 -8.32
N ILE A 103 5.08 -9.65 -8.93
CA ILE A 103 5.23 -10.51 -10.12
C ILE A 103 5.73 -9.63 -11.26
N SER A 104 6.81 -10.04 -11.93
CA SER A 104 7.43 -9.28 -13.01
C SER A 104 7.70 -10.17 -14.22
N HIS A 105 7.25 -9.73 -15.40
CA HIS A 105 7.44 -10.44 -16.66
C HIS A 105 8.90 -10.46 -17.15
N ASN A 106 9.77 -9.63 -16.57
CA ASN A 106 11.13 -9.37 -17.08
C ASN A 106 12.24 -10.08 -16.28
N THR A 107 11.89 -10.97 -15.34
CA THR A 107 12.87 -11.65 -14.46
C THR A 107 12.88 -13.15 -14.69
N LYS A 108 14.06 -13.79 -14.56
CA LYS A 108 14.23 -15.25 -14.75
C LYS A 108 13.30 -16.09 -13.87
N ASP A 109 13.01 -15.61 -12.65
CA ASP A 109 12.16 -16.30 -11.68
C ASP A 109 10.71 -15.76 -11.64
N GLY A 110 10.43 -14.68 -12.37
CA GLY A 110 9.10 -14.08 -12.50
C GLY A 110 8.61 -13.29 -11.27
N VAL A 111 9.38 -13.21 -10.18
CA VAL A 111 8.99 -12.56 -8.92
C VAL A 111 10.15 -11.72 -8.37
N LEU A 112 9.88 -10.47 -8.04
CA LEU A 112 10.78 -9.55 -7.35
C LEU A 112 10.29 -9.36 -5.92
N LEU A 113 11.18 -9.51 -4.93
CA LEU A 113 10.83 -9.20 -3.54
C LEU A 113 11.32 -7.80 -3.17
N GLN A 114 10.42 -6.98 -2.64
CA GLN A 114 10.76 -5.64 -2.13
C GLN A 114 10.17 -5.45 -0.74
N GLY A 115 10.95 -4.88 0.18
CA GLY A 115 10.43 -4.49 1.48
C GLY A 115 11.47 -4.37 2.59
N PRO A 116 10.99 -4.14 3.82
CA PRO A 116 11.84 -3.90 4.97
C PRO A 116 12.50 -5.18 5.47
N LEU A 117 13.67 -5.01 6.08
CA LEU A 117 14.30 -6.00 6.93
C LEU A 117 14.20 -5.49 8.36
N CYS A 118 13.74 -6.33 9.28
CA CYS A 118 13.36 -5.89 10.61
C CYS A 118 14.11 -6.66 11.69
N LYS A 119 14.47 -5.95 12.76
CA LYS A 119 15.03 -6.52 13.97
C LYS A 119 14.25 -5.96 15.15
N GLU A 120 13.62 -6.84 15.93
CA GLU A 120 12.85 -6.46 17.13
C GLU A 120 11.76 -5.40 16.83
N GLY A 121 11.05 -5.55 15.70
CA GLY A 121 9.98 -4.65 15.28
C GLY A 121 10.42 -3.37 14.60
N GLN A 122 11.73 -3.10 14.53
CA GLN A 122 12.30 -1.91 13.90
C GLN A 122 12.88 -2.24 12.53
N VAL A 123 12.68 -1.35 11.55
CA VAL A 123 13.28 -1.47 10.22
C VAL A 123 14.77 -1.15 10.33
N VAL A 124 15.62 -2.08 9.90
CA VAL A 124 17.09 -1.98 9.94
C VAL A 124 17.73 -1.93 8.55
N GLY A 125 16.92 -2.00 7.50
CA GLY A 125 17.37 -1.94 6.12
C GLY A 125 16.29 -2.39 5.16
N TRP A 126 16.67 -2.50 3.90
CA TRP A 126 15.75 -2.86 2.82
C TRP A 126 16.31 -3.98 1.96
N HIS A 127 15.41 -4.87 1.54
CA HIS A 127 15.66 -5.85 0.51
C HIS A 127 15.00 -5.42 -0.80
N THR A 128 15.75 -5.46 -1.90
CA THR A 128 15.21 -5.26 -3.26
C THR A 128 15.94 -6.18 -4.23
N SER A 129 15.18 -6.93 -5.02
CA SER A 129 15.74 -7.73 -6.11
C SER A 129 15.95 -6.93 -7.41
N GLU A 130 15.65 -5.62 -7.42
CA GLU A 130 15.93 -4.74 -8.57
C GLU A 130 17.40 -4.29 -8.60
N ASP A 131 17.95 -4.09 -9.80
CA ASP A 131 19.29 -3.53 -9.98
C ASP A 131 19.43 -2.19 -9.24
N GLY A 132 20.41 -2.12 -8.32
CA GLY A 132 20.66 -0.99 -7.39
C GLY A 132 21.02 0.37 -8.03
N THR A 133 20.72 0.57 -9.31
CA THR A 133 20.89 1.82 -10.05
C THR A 133 19.77 2.83 -9.78
N LYS A 134 18.59 2.38 -9.33
CA LYS A 134 17.48 3.25 -8.88
C LYS A 134 17.48 3.36 -7.35
N LEU A 135 18.43 4.12 -6.80
CA LEU A 135 18.46 4.41 -5.37
C LEU A 135 17.21 5.23 -4.98
N ARG A 136 16.31 4.59 -4.22
CA ARG A 136 15.14 5.23 -3.59
C ARG A 136 15.43 5.48 -2.12
N ARG A 137 14.73 6.43 -1.49
CA ARG A 137 14.85 6.63 -0.04
C ARG A 137 14.28 5.44 0.72
N PHE A 138 13.11 4.96 0.30
CA PHE A 138 12.44 3.77 0.84
C PHE A 138 12.16 2.76 -0.28
N HIS A 139 12.50 1.49 -0.07
CA HIS A 139 12.32 0.43 -1.06
C HIS A 139 11.02 -0.33 -0.79
N ILE A 140 9.91 0.37 -0.99
CA ILE A 140 8.59 -0.09 -0.60
C ILE A 140 7.58 -0.01 -1.74
N ALA A 141 6.76 -1.05 -1.87
CA ALA A 141 5.62 -1.05 -2.78
C ALA A 141 4.43 -0.27 -2.18
N MET A 142 3.56 0.27 -3.03
CA MET A 142 2.38 1.02 -2.57
C MET A 142 1.45 0.20 -1.65
N SER A 143 1.39 -1.12 -1.85
CA SER A 143 0.60 -2.05 -1.04
C SER A 143 1.38 -2.69 0.13
N GLY A 144 2.62 -2.23 0.38
CA GLY A 144 3.53 -2.75 1.40
C GLY A 144 3.59 -1.96 2.69
N PHE A 145 2.68 -1.00 2.86
CA PHE A 145 2.50 -0.27 4.10
C PHE A 145 1.04 0.07 4.37
N ALA A 146 0.77 0.40 5.63
CA ALA A 146 -0.44 1.06 6.08
C ALA A 146 -0.07 2.06 7.18
N PHE A 147 -0.91 3.06 7.40
CA PHE A 147 -0.61 4.12 8.35
C PHE A 147 -1.86 4.60 9.10
N ASN A 148 -1.63 5.19 10.26
CA ASN A 148 -2.68 5.77 11.06
C ASN A 148 -3.22 7.04 10.38
N SER A 149 -4.53 7.05 10.12
CA SER A 149 -5.23 8.16 9.47
C SER A 149 -5.01 9.51 10.15
N THR A 150 -4.75 9.54 11.47
CA THR A 150 -4.44 10.78 12.19
C THR A 150 -3.26 11.55 11.63
N MET A 151 -2.32 10.87 10.96
CA MET A 151 -1.21 11.50 10.24
C MET A 151 -1.68 12.44 9.13
N LEU A 152 -2.89 12.24 8.59
CA LEU A 152 -3.44 13.11 7.56
C LEU A 152 -3.85 14.47 8.10
N TRP A 153 -4.16 14.65 9.40
CA TRP A 153 -4.65 15.93 9.94
C TRP A 153 -3.97 16.42 11.22
N ASP A 154 -3.19 15.60 11.93
CA ASP A 154 -2.38 16.03 13.07
C ASP A 154 -1.00 16.51 12.58
N PRO A 155 -0.70 17.82 12.60
CA PRO A 155 0.57 18.34 12.10
C PRO A 155 1.80 17.77 12.82
N ARG A 156 1.64 17.30 14.06
CA ARG A 156 2.74 16.76 14.87
C ARG A 156 3.17 15.35 14.43
N LEU A 157 2.34 14.67 13.65
CA LEU A 157 2.56 13.29 13.21
C LEU A 157 3.08 13.21 11.77
N ARG A 158 3.14 14.33 11.05
CA ARG A 158 3.58 14.41 9.65
C ARG A 158 5.09 14.55 9.54
N SER A 159 5.65 14.13 8.41
CA SER A 159 7.00 14.52 7.99
C SER A 159 7.05 16.01 7.70
N HIS A 160 8.20 16.66 7.93
CA HIS A 160 8.44 18.05 7.55
C HIS A 160 8.26 18.31 6.03
N LEU A 161 8.32 17.27 5.20
CA LEU A 161 8.08 17.37 3.75
C LEU A 161 6.60 17.59 3.39
N ALA A 162 5.67 17.37 4.32
CA ALA A 162 4.22 17.50 4.10
C ALA A 162 3.64 18.82 4.67
N TRP A 163 4.16 19.96 4.21
CA TRP A 163 3.81 21.28 4.76
C TRP A 163 2.31 21.65 4.63
N ASN A 164 1.64 21.14 3.60
CA ASN A 164 0.23 21.46 3.30
C ASN A 164 -0.69 20.25 3.49
N SER A 165 -0.45 19.17 2.73
CA SER A 165 -1.31 17.98 2.69
C SER A 165 -0.54 16.76 2.20
N ILE A 166 -0.87 15.58 2.71
CA ILE A 166 -0.28 14.32 2.23
C ILE A 166 -1.06 13.84 1.01
N ARG A 167 -0.46 13.90 -0.17
CA ARG A 167 -1.11 13.52 -1.44
C ARG A 167 -0.13 12.77 -2.33
N HIS A 168 -0.65 11.81 -3.08
CA HIS A 168 0.12 11.13 -4.11
C HIS A 168 0.37 12.09 -5.28
N PRO A 169 1.62 12.37 -5.67
CA PRO A 169 1.87 13.26 -6.79
C PRO A 169 1.54 12.58 -8.12
N ASP A 170 0.97 13.37 -9.04
CA ASP A 170 0.63 12.91 -10.39
C ASP A 170 1.88 12.69 -11.28
N THR A 171 3.02 13.25 -10.87
CA THR A 171 4.29 13.24 -11.60
C THR A 171 5.30 12.24 -11.04
N ALA A 172 4.88 11.34 -10.15
CA ALA A 172 5.75 10.30 -9.61
C ALA A 172 6.35 9.47 -10.76
N LYS A 173 7.68 9.30 -10.75
CA LYS A 173 8.36 8.44 -11.72
C LYS A 173 7.95 6.99 -11.45
N GLU A 174 7.85 6.19 -12.51
CA GLU A 174 7.57 4.76 -12.39
C GLU A 174 8.59 4.07 -11.47
N GLY A 175 8.08 3.38 -10.45
CA GLY A 175 8.82 2.75 -9.36
C GLY A 175 9.03 3.65 -8.14
N PHE A 176 8.82 4.96 -8.22
CA PHE A 176 9.00 5.89 -7.11
C PHE A 176 7.69 6.27 -6.40
N GLU A 177 6.55 5.73 -6.83
CA GLU A 177 5.23 6.02 -6.27
C GLU A 177 5.20 5.78 -4.75
N GLY A 178 5.71 4.62 -4.31
CA GLY A 178 5.78 4.28 -2.88
C GLY A 178 6.68 5.22 -2.08
N THR A 179 7.93 5.43 -2.52
CA THR A 179 8.88 6.28 -1.77
C THR A 179 8.42 7.72 -1.69
N THR A 180 7.93 8.30 -2.78
CA THR A 180 7.50 9.71 -2.82
C THR A 180 6.27 9.96 -1.95
N PHE A 181 5.41 8.96 -1.78
CA PHE A 181 4.29 9.06 -0.83
C PHE A 181 4.76 8.91 0.63
N VAL A 182 5.60 7.92 0.92
CA VAL A 182 6.05 7.61 2.28
C VAL A 182 6.93 8.72 2.87
N GLU A 183 7.74 9.40 2.06
CA GLU A 183 8.54 10.57 2.48
C GLU A 183 7.68 11.72 3.05
N GLN A 184 6.39 11.79 2.69
CA GLN A 184 5.45 12.77 3.26
C GLN A 184 4.87 12.31 4.61
N LEU A 185 4.91 11.00 4.90
CA LEU A 185 4.36 10.42 6.13
C LEU A 185 5.42 10.32 7.24
N VAL A 186 6.63 9.90 6.89
CA VAL A 186 7.69 9.59 7.85
C VAL A 186 9.02 10.19 7.40
N GLU A 187 9.84 10.59 8.36
CA GLU A 187 11.14 11.21 8.12
C GLU A 187 12.23 10.17 7.86
N ASP A 188 12.19 9.07 8.63
CA ASP A 188 13.13 7.97 8.55
C ASP A 188 12.53 6.66 9.11
N GLU A 189 13.29 5.58 9.00
CA GLU A 189 12.91 4.24 9.41
C GLU A 189 12.63 4.08 10.91
N SER A 190 13.10 4.98 11.78
CA SER A 190 12.78 4.94 13.22
C SER A 190 11.30 5.22 13.49
N GLN A 191 10.60 5.81 12.52
CA GLN A 191 9.16 6.06 12.59
C GLN A 191 8.32 4.92 11.97
N MET A 192 8.97 3.85 11.50
CA MET A 192 8.34 2.69 10.89
C MET A 192 8.35 1.48 11.83
N GLU A 193 7.23 0.76 11.89
CA GLU A 193 7.13 -0.53 12.56
C GLU A 193 7.05 -1.67 11.54
N GLY A 194 7.87 -2.70 11.75
CA GLY A 194 7.89 -3.89 10.92
C GLY A 194 6.74 -4.83 11.26
N ILE A 195 6.07 -5.39 10.24
CA ILE A 195 4.89 -6.22 10.45
C ILE A 195 5.00 -7.57 9.73
N PRO A 196 4.93 -8.71 10.45
CA PRO A 196 5.10 -8.82 11.91
C PRO A 196 6.49 -8.31 12.34
N ASP A 197 6.79 -8.29 13.64
CA ASP A 197 7.99 -7.65 14.21
C ASP A 197 9.34 -8.04 13.54
N ASP A 198 9.43 -9.22 12.92
CA ASP A 198 10.60 -9.71 12.21
C ASP A 198 10.55 -9.56 10.67
N CYS A 199 9.47 -8.97 10.14
CA CYS A 199 9.20 -8.81 8.71
C CYS A 199 9.33 -10.12 7.92
N SER A 200 9.05 -11.27 8.54
CA SER A 200 9.28 -12.60 7.97
C SER A 200 8.15 -13.12 7.05
N LEU A 201 7.00 -12.44 7.06
CA LEU A 201 5.79 -12.92 6.38
C LEU A 201 5.48 -12.12 5.12
N ILE A 202 5.17 -12.86 4.07
CA ILE A 202 4.49 -12.30 2.90
C ILE A 202 3.00 -12.33 3.20
N MET A 203 2.35 -11.18 3.19
CA MET A 203 0.92 -11.06 3.52
C MET A 203 0.06 -10.56 2.36
N ASN A 204 0.70 -10.04 1.31
CA ASN A 204 0.07 -9.69 0.04
C ASN A 204 1.06 -9.85 -1.12
N TRP A 205 0.50 -9.91 -2.32
CA TRP A 205 1.23 -9.97 -3.59
C TRP A 205 0.75 -8.87 -4.51
N HIS A 206 1.70 -8.21 -5.17
CA HIS A 206 1.41 -7.34 -6.30
C HIS A 206 1.41 -8.16 -7.59
N VAL A 207 0.28 -8.14 -8.29
CA VAL A 207 0.10 -8.85 -9.55
C VAL A 207 -0.21 -7.81 -10.63
N PRO A 208 0.69 -7.59 -11.61
CA PRO A 208 0.42 -6.65 -12.69
C PRO A 208 -0.76 -7.10 -13.55
N SER A 209 -1.59 -6.13 -13.94
CA SER A 209 -2.69 -6.33 -14.87
C SER A 209 -2.22 -6.95 -16.21
N GLY A 210 -2.96 -7.93 -16.75
CA GLY A 210 -2.65 -8.57 -18.05
C GLY A 210 -1.75 -9.81 -18.01
N SER A 211 -1.41 -10.31 -16.82
CA SER A 211 -0.60 -11.53 -16.65
C SER A 211 -1.42 -12.81 -16.91
N GLY A 212 -1.62 -13.16 -18.18
CA GLY A 212 -2.45 -14.30 -18.62
C GLY A 212 -1.93 -15.69 -18.26
N ASN A 213 -0.67 -15.82 -17.82
CA ASN A 213 -0.06 -17.07 -17.34
C ASN A 213 0.58 -16.82 -15.95
N LEU A 214 -0.27 -16.70 -14.93
CA LEU A 214 0.20 -16.48 -13.56
C LEU A 214 0.67 -17.80 -12.94
N ALA A 215 1.98 -17.91 -12.71
CA ALA A 215 2.47 -18.77 -11.65
C ALA A 215 1.92 -18.23 -10.33
N TYR A 216 0.84 -18.85 -9.83
CA TYR A 216 0.31 -18.50 -8.52
C TYR A 216 1.43 -18.61 -7.47
N PRO A 217 1.49 -17.67 -6.51
CA PRO A 217 2.53 -17.67 -5.51
C PRO A 217 2.54 -18.98 -4.73
N LYS A 218 3.70 -19.66 -4.73
CA LYS A 218 3.87 -20.99 -4.12
C LYS A 218 4.01 -20.96 -2.59
N GLY A 219 3.94 -19.77 -1.95
CA GLY A 219 4.05 -19.65 -0.50
C GLY A 219 3.76 -18.25 0.03
N TRP A 220 3.59 -18.13 1.35
CA TRP A 220 3.33 -16.89 2.09
C TRP A 220 4.46 -16.56 3.07
N ARG A 221 5.62 -17.20 2.91
CA ARG A 221 6.79 -17.01 3.74
C ARG A 221 7.93 -16.49 2.90
N VAL A 222 8.71 -15.59 3.49
CA VAL A 222 10.03 -15.26 2.96
C VAL A 222 10.91 -16.49 3.12
N VAL A 223 11.40 -17.07 2.02
CA VAL A 223 12.29 -18.22 2.10
C VAL A 223 13.69 -17.68 2.44
N THR A 224 14.18 -18.04 3.64
CA THR A 224 15.54 -17.81 4.18
C THR A 224 15.93 -16.34 4.47
N ASN A 225 16.88 -16.18 5.41
CA ASN A 225 17.47 -14.91 5.85
C ASN A 225 17.81 -14.02 4.65
N LEU A 226 16.94 -13.08 4.33
CA LEU A 226 17.24 -12.09 3.30
C LEU A 226 18.40 -11.24 3.80
N ASP A 227 19.47 -11.19 3.03
CA ASP A 227 20.59 -10.31 3.33
C ASP A 227 20.16 -8.85 3.14
N VAL A 228 20.73 -7.97 3.96
CA VAL A 228 20.61 -6.52 3.81
C VAL A 228 21.31 -6.12 2.51
N ILE A 229 20.52 -5.82 1.48
CA ILE A 229 21.03 -5.28 0.22
C ILE A 229 21.32 -3.79 0.39
N ILE A 230 20.46 -3.08 1.13
CA ILE A 230 20.57 -1.64 1.35
C ILE A 230 20.46 -1.35 2.85
N PRO A 231 21.58 -1.11 3.55
CA PRO A 231 21.57 -0.76 4.97
C PRO A 231 21.12 0.69 5.17
N LEU A 232 20.61 0.99 6.37
CA LEU A 232 20.37 2.37 6.78
C LEU A 232 21.70 3.11 6.91
N LYS A 233 21.73 4.39 6.53
CA LYS A 233 22.90 5.27 6.66
C LYS A 233 22.86 6.05 7.96
#